data_AF-A0A1A8Z1Z3-F1
#
_entry.id   AF-A0A1A8Z1Z3-F1
#
_cell.length_a   1.000
_cell.length_b   1.000
_cell.length_c   1.000
_cell.angle_alpha   90.00
_cell.angle_beta   90.00
_cell.angle_gamma   90.00
#
_symmetry.space_group_name_H-M   'P 1'
#
loop_
_entity.id
_entity.type
_entity.pdbx_description
1 polymer ?
#
loop_
_entity_poly.entity_id
_entity_poly.type
_entity_poly.pdbx_seq_one_letter_code
_entity_poly.pdbx_strand_id
1 'polypeptide(L)' 'MSLMQRISTFLRSPRGQQLVDRGRRELAKPENQQRLKQFATRLSSRRR' A
#
# COMPACT_ATOMS: atom_id res chain seq x y z
N MET A 1 5.35 11.33 -21.44
CA MET A 1 5.49 10.86 -20.04
C MET A 1 4.78 9.53 -19.88
N SER A 2 5.41 8.52 -19.30
CA SER A 2 4.73 7.26 -19.00
C SER A 2 3.88 7.38 -17.73
N LEU A 3 2.81 6.60 -17.64
CA LEU A 3 1.91 6.58 -16.47
C LEU A 3 2.68 6.33 -15.16
N MET A 4 3.70 5.47 -15.20
CA MET A 4 4.55 5.15 -14.05
C MET A 4 5.37 6.35 -13.56
N GLN A 5 5.88 7.18 -14.49
CA GLN A 5 6.59 8.40 -14.10
C GLN A 5 5.64 9.39 -13.42
N ARG A 6 4.40 9.53 -13.90
CA ARG A 6 3.40 10.41 -13.30
C ARG A 6 2.98 9.95 -11.90
N ILE A 7 2.79 8.65 -11.70
CA ILE A 7 2.51 8.07 -10.38
C ILE A 7 3.69 8.28 -9.44
N SER A 8 4.93 8.03 -9.89
CA SER A 8 6.13 8.23 -9.07
C SER A 8 6.30 9.69 -8.66
N THR A 9 6.09 10.62 -9.59
CA THR A 9 6.12 12.07 -9.30
C THR A 9 5.01 12.47 -8.34
N PHE A 10 3.80 11.92 -8.48
CA PHE A 10 2.70 12.17 -7.56
C PHE A 10 2.99 11.64 -6.15
N LEU A 11 3.51 10.42 -6.02
CA LEU A 11 3.86 9.83 -4.72
C LEU A 11 4.96 10.62 -3.99
N ARG A 12 5.87 11.26 -4.75
CA ARG A 12 6.89 12.16 -4.21
C ARG A 12 6.38 13.55 -3.84
N SER A 13 5.18 13.93 -4.26
CA SER A 13 4.58 15.22 -3.91
C SER A 13 4.10 15.23 -2.44
N PRO A 14 3.94 16.41 -1.80
CA PRO A 14 3.45 16.50 -0.42
C PRO A 14 2.08 15.83 -0.22
N ARG A 15 1.18 15.93 -1.21
CA ARG A 15 -0.12 15.24 -1.17
C ARG A 15 0.02 13.71 -1.26
N GLY A 16 0.96 13.23 -2.08
CA GLY A 16 1.29 11.81 -2.17
C GLY A 16 1.88 11.28 -0.87
N GLN A 17 2.81 12.02 -0.27
CA GLN A 17 3.38 11.70 1.04
C GLN A 17 2.30 11.64 2.13
N GLN A 18 1.39 12.63 2.18
CA GLN A 18 0.27 12.62 3.13
C GLN A 18 -0.64 11.40 2.96
N LEU A 19 -0.92 10.98 1.71
CA LEU A 19 -1.72 9.80 1.43
C LEU A 19 -1.01 8.53 1.90
N VAL A 20 0.28 8.40 1.59
CA VAL A 20 1.12 7.27 2.03
C VAL A 20 1.22 7.22 3.54
N ASP A 21 1.39 8.36 4.22
CA ASP A 21 1.49 8.43 5.67
C ASP A 21 0.18 8.05 6.37
N ARG A 22 -0.96 8.54 5.88
CA ARG A 22 -2.28 8.11 6.38
C ARG A 22 -2.47 6.61 6.15
N GLY A 23 -2.14 6.13 4.96
CA GLY A 23 -2.16 4.71 4.64
C GLY A 23 -1.28 3.89 5.58
N ARG A 24 -0.03 4.31 5.81
CA ARG A 24 0.89 3.65 6.74
C ARG A 24 0.34 3.59 8.16
N ARG A 25 -0.24 4.67 8.67
CA ARG A 25 -0.84 4.70 10.02
C ARG A 25 -2.04 3.77 10.12
N GLU A 26 -2.91 3.75 9.12
CA GLU A 26 -4.04 2.83 9.07
C GLU A 26 -3.59 1.37 8.96
N LEU A 27 -2.58 1.08 8.14
CA LEU A 27 -2.01 -0.25 8.00
C LEU A 27 -1.20 -0.70 9.21
N ALA A 28 -0.66 0.23 10.00
CA ALA A 28 0.05 -0.07 11.24
C ALA A 28 -0.87 -0.58 12.35
N LYS A 29 -2.21 -0.40 12.22
CA LYS A 29 -3.17 -0.96 13.17
C LYS A 29 -3.09 -2.49 13.19
N PRO A 30 -3.02 -3.13 14.37
CA PRO A 30 -2.80 -4.57 14.49
C PRO A 30 -3.88 -5.40 13.76
N GLU A 31 -5.13 -4.94 13.75
CA GLU A 31 -6.24 -5.59 13.04
C GLU A 31 -6.02 -5.58 11.53
N ASN A 32 -5.53 -4.44 11.00
CA ASN A 32 -5.25 -4.30 9.57
C ASN A 32 -4.01 -5.11 9.16
N GLN A 33 -2.99 -5.19 10.02
CA GLN A 33 -1.84 -6.06 9.79
C GLN A 33 -2.24 -7.53 9.73
N GLN A 34 -3.10 -7.98 10.64
CA GLN A 34 -3.61 -9.36 10.64
C GLN A 34 -4.40 -9.66 9.37
N ARG A 35 -5.29 -8.73 8.95
CA ARG A 35 -6.04 -8.87 7.70
C ARG A 35 -5.11 -8.93 6.49
N LEU A 36 -4.13 -8.02 6.39
CA LEU A 36 -3.14 -8.02 5.33
C LEU A 36 -2.38 -9.35 5.25
N LYS A 37 -1.95 -9.90 6.40
CA LYS A 37 -1.31 -11.22 6.46
C LYS A 37 -2.24 -12.32 5.96
N GLN A 38 -3.50 -12.34 6.39
CA GLN A 38 -4.48 -13.32 5.90
C GLN A 38 -4.71 -13.22 4.39
N PHE A 39 -4.82 -12.00 3.85
CA PHE A 39 -4.93 -11.79 2.41
C PHE A 39 -3.68 -12.25 1.67
N ALA A 40 -2.49 -11.93 2.16
CA ALA A 40 -1.22 -12.36 1.58
C ALA A 40 -1.09 -13.88 1.57
N THR A 41 -1.44 -14.55 2.68
CA THR A 41 -1.45 -16.01 2.79
C THR A 41 -2.42 -16.65 1.78
N ARG A 42 -3.64 -16.12 1.65
CA ARG A 42 -4.63 -16.61 0.66
C ARG A 42 -4.18 -16.40 -0.79
N LEU A 43 -3.53 -15.27 -1.07
CA LEU A 43 -3.03 -14.98 -2.42
C LEU A 43 -1.84 -15.88 -2.77
N SER A 44 -0.96 -16.15 -1.79
CA SER A 44 0.17 -17.06 -1.95
C SER A 44 -0.26 -18.51 -2.10
N SER A 45 -1.32 -18.95 -1.39
CA SER A 45 -1.82 -20.32 -1.49
C SER A 45 -2.48 -20.59 -2.85
N ARG A 46 -3.11 -19.59 -3.46
CA ARG A 46 -3.75 -19.72 -4.78
C ARG A 46 -2.77 -19.79 -5.95
N ARG A 47 -1.52 -19.38 -5.74
CA ARG A 47 -0.46 -19.41 -6.76
C ARG A 47 0.33 -20.73 -6.76
N ARG A 48 0.06 -21.62 -5.78
CA ARG A 48 0.74 -22.91 -5.62
C ARG A 48 -0.09 -24.05 -6.20
#